data_AF-A0A1E5XX56-F1
#
_entry.id   AF-A0A1E5XX56-F1
#
_cell.length_a   1.000
_cell.length_b   1.000
_cell.length_c   1.000
_cell.angle_alpha   90.00
_cell.angle_beta   90.00
_cell.angle_gamma   90.00
#
_symmetry.space_group_name_H-M   'P 1'
#
loop_
_entity.id
_entity.type
_entity.pdbx_description
1 polymer ?
#
loop_
_entity_poly.entity_id
_entity_poly.type
_entity_poly.pdbx_seq_one_letter_code
_entity_poly.pdbx_strand_id
1 'polypeptide(L)'
;MPDPAGWTVTPNFPQLVFGTLVVSFQRFVLPAAGLPEGDPPQSLGALPVAMVERRFVLPVDADEAFWIGLWDEAGMALRLRLTPVPGDGYGVKEQFLLPHALTIPGWRREGEAGLLPFTRTGPAASVSLARLLLIAEVGHYAPAGATVELVDYPTYATLSGQPAPDKLDPEAGYKGYLLP
;
A
#
# COMPACT_ATOMS: atom_id res chain seq x y z
N MET A 1 -5.25 -15.54 -12.25
CA MET A 1 -4.69 -14.67 -11.19
C MET A 1 -4.00 -15.59 -10.18
N PRO A 2 -2.81 -15.23 -9.67
CA PRO A 2 -2.12 -16.05 -8.68
C PRO A 2 -3.01 -16.24 -7.45
N ASP A 3 -3.02 -17.45 -6.91
CA ASP A 3 -3.58 -17.76 -5.59
C ASP A 3 -2.79 -16.95 -4.54
N PRO A 4 -3.41 -16.24 -3.58
CA PRO A 4 -2.68 -15.54 -2.51
C PRO A 4 -2.06 -16.51 -1.50
N ALA A 5 -1.59 -17.69 -1.95
CA ALA A 5 -1.08 -18.75 -1.10
C ALA A 5 0.07 -18.22 -0.23
N GLY A 6 -0.17 -18.19 1.09
CA GLY A 6 0.77 -17.71 2.10
C GLY A 6 0.58 -16.26 2.54
N TRP A 7 -0.18 -15.44 1.81
CA TRP A 7 -0.53 -14.09 2.23
C TRP A 7 -1.76 -14.12 3.16
N THR A 8 -1.68 -13.38 4.26
CA THR A 8 -2.77 -13.28 5.25
C THR A 8 -3.00 -11.84 5.68
N VAL A 9 -4.14 -11.58 6.32
CA VAL A 9 -4.48 -10.29 6.94
C VAL A 9 -4.46 -10.45 8.46
N THR A 10 -3.79 -9.57 9.19
CA THR A 10 -3.81 -9.62 10.66
C THR A 10 -5.18 -9.15 11.20
N PRO A 11 -5.69 -9.75 12.30
CA PRO A 11 -7.04 -9.46 12.79
C PRO A 11 -7.19 -8.09 13.48
N ASN A 12 -6.12 -7.56 14.08
CA ASN A 12 -6.19 -6.37 14.93
C ASN A 12 -5.66 -5.09 14.26
N PHE A 13 -4.78 -5.24 13.27
CA PHE A 13 -4.16 -4.13 12.53
C PHE A 13 -4.09 -4.53 11.07
N PRO A 14 -5.23 -4.53 10.33
CA PRO A 14 -5.39 -5.20 9.04
C PRO A 14 -4.29 -4.84 8.02
N GLN A 15 -3.20 -5.59 8.11
CA GLN A 15 -1.94 -5.50 7.38
C GLN A 15 -1.78 -6.81 6.62
N LEU A 16 -1.07 -6.77 5.50
CA LEU A 16 -0.75 -7.98 4.75
C LEU A 16 0.52 -8.60 5.30
N VAL A 17 0.49 -9.92 5.54
CA VAL A 17 1.64 -10.67 6.06
C VAL A 17 1.96 -11.83 5.13
N PHE A 18 3.25 -12.02 4.84
CA PHE A 18 3.78 -13.18 4.14
C PHE A 18 5.08 -13.66 4.80
N GLY A 19 5.03 -14.81 5.49
CA GLY A 19 6.16 -15.24 6.33
C GLY A 19 6.42 -14.21 7.44
N THR A 20 7.59 -13.58 7.41
CA THR A 20 8.01 -12.53 8.36
C THR A 20 7.90 -11.12 7.78
N LEU A 21 7.59 -11.01 6.49
CA LEU A 21 7.31 -9.74 5.83
C LEU A 21 5.92 -9.26 6.23
N VAL A 22 5.85 -8.01 6.68
CA VAL A 22 4.60 -7.30 6.86
C VAL A 22 4.55 -6.07 5.95
N VAL A 23 3.37 -5.84 5.39
CA VAL A 23 3.06 -4.73 4.50
C VAL A 23 1.88 -3.96 5.09
N SER A 24 2.09 -2.69 5.35
CA SER A 24 1.04 -1.76 5.78
C SER A 24 0.80 -0.67 4.75
N PHE A 25 -0.40 -0.11 4.80
CA PHE A 25 -0.80 1.03 4.01
C PHE A 25 -1.16 2.15 4.97
N GLN A 26 -0.55 3.31 4.76
CA GLN A 26 -0.73 4.47 5.64
C GLN A 26 -1.28 5.62 4.79
N ARG A 27 -2.34 6.30 5.24
CA ARG A 27 -2.96 7.40 4.52
C ARG A 27 -2.39 8.75 4.92
N PHE A 28 -2.44 9.71 4.00
CA PHE A 28 -2.10 11.11 4.23
C PHE A 28 -2.90 12.00 3.26
N VAL A 29 -2.86 13.31 3.49
CA VAL A 29 -3.51 14.29 2.61
C VAL A 29 -2.90 14.23 1.22
N LEU A 30 -3.72 14.09 0.19
CA LEU A 30 -3.26 14.15 -1.20
C LEU A 30 -2.61 15.51 -1.49
N PRO A 31 -1.30 15.57 -1.78
CA PRO A 31 -0.64 16.83 -2.06
C PRO A 31 -1.01 17.37 -3.44
N ALA A 32 -1.20 18.68 -3.55
CA ALA A 32 -1.56 19.33 -4.81
C ALA A 32 -0.44 19.29 -5.88
N ALA A 33 0.83 19.18 -5.46
CA ALA A 33 2.00 19.31 -6.33
C ALA A 33 2.93 18.08 -6.32
N GLY A 34 2.44 16.91 -5.91
CA GLY A 34 3.26 15.71 -5.71
C GLY A 34 3.98 15.72 -4.35
N LEU A 35 4.88 14.75 -4.13
CA LEU A 35 5.59 14.64 -2.85
C LEU A 35 6.89 15.46 -2.86
N PRO A 36 7.19 16.18 -1.76
CA PRO A 36 8.50 16.80 -1.60
C PRO A 36 9.60 15.72 -1.56
N GLU A 37 10.80 16.08 -1.99
CA GLU A 37 11.97 15.21 -1.81
C GLU A 37 12.34 15.12 -0.33
N GLY A 38 12.72 13.92 0.13
CA GLY A 38 13.17 13.68 1.49
C GLY A 38 12.22 12.77 2.27
N ASP A 39 11.68 13.28 3.38
CA ASP A 39 10.93 12.51 4.36
C ASP A 39 9.53 12.12 3.87
N PRO A 40 9.01 10.94 4.28
CA PRO A 40 7.64 10.55 3.97
C PRO A 40 6.64 11.54 4.57
N PRO A 41 5.46 11.68 3.93
CA PRO A 41 4.39 12.50 4.47
C PRO A 41 3.94 11.96 5.83
N GLN A 42 3.46 12.86 6.69
CA GLN A 42 2.91 12.47 7.98
C GLN A 42 1.73 11.51 7.79
N SER A 43 1.80 10.32 8.40
CA SER A 43 0.66 9.39 8.44
C SER A 43 -0.48 9.98 9.26
N LEU A 44 -1.68 9.91 8.68
CA LEU A 44 -2.97 10.24 9.29
C LEU A 44 -3.80 8.98 9.56
N GLY A 45 -3.13 7.83 9.67
CA GLY A 45 -3.72 6.55 10.06
C GLY A 45 -3.38 5.40 9.11
N ALA A 46 -3.56 4.18 9.61
CA ALA A 46 -3.46 2.99 8.79
C ALA A 46 -4.74 2.80 7.97
N LEU A 47 -4.58 2.41 6.70
CA LEU A 47 -5.68 1.92 5.88
C LEU A 47 -5.82 0.41 6.08
N PRO A 48 -7.02 -0.10 6.38
CA PRO A 48 -7.23 -1.51 6.58
C PRO A 48 -7.22 -2.25 5.25
N VAL A 49 -6.57 -3.41 5.19
CA VAL A 49 -6.71 -4.34 4.06
C VAL A 49 -7.64 -5.49 4.43
N ALA A 50 -8.49 -5.94 3.51
CA ALA A 50 -9.34 -7.11 3.72
C ALA A 50 -9.12 -8.14 2.61
N MET A 51 -9.21 -9.42 2.96
CA MET A 51 -9.27 -10.50 1.98
C MET A 51 -10.72 -10.71 1.55
N VAL A 52 -10.98 -10.62 0.25
CA VAL A 52 -12.30 -10.87 -0.36
C VAL A 52 -12.10 -11.93 -1.43
N GLU A 53 -12.72 -13.09 -1.22
CA GLU A 53 -12.53 -14.29 -2.06
C GLU A 53 -11.04 -14.70 -2.15
N ARG A 54 -10.35 -14.35 -3.23
CA ARG A 54 -8.93 -14.66 -3.49
C ARG A 54 -8.10 -13.42 -3.83
N ARG A 55 -8.56 -12.24 -3.45
CA ARG A 55 -7.87 -10.97 -3.64
C ARG A 55 -7.93 -10.14 -2.36
N PHE A 56 -7.07 -9.15 -2.28
CA PHE A 56 -7.10 -8.16 -1.21
C PHE A 56 -7.74 -6.88 -1.72
N VAL A 57 -8.50 -6.20 -0.87
CA VAL A 57 -9.08 -4.89 -1.15
C VAL A 57 -8.56 -3.87 -0.14
N LEU A 58 -8.20 -2.69 -0.64
CA LEU A 58 -7.71 -1.55 0.13
C LEU A 58 -8.65 -0.35 -0.11
N PRO A 59 -9.31 0.18 0.93
CA PRO A 59 -10.14 1.36 0.80
C PRO A 59 -9.24 2.58 0.63
N VAL A 60 -9.45 3.35 -0.44
CA VAL A 60 -8.78 4.62 -0.69
C VAL A 60 -9.83 5.63 -1.20
N ASP A 61 -10.11 6.67 -0.42
CA ASP A 61 -10.97 7.80 -0.79
C ASP A 61 -10.36 8.61 -1.97
N ALA A 62 -11.17 9.48 -2.59
CA ALA A 62 -10.72 10.25 -3.76
C ALA A 62 -9.73 11.37 -3.40
N ASP A 63 -9.84 11.92 -2.19
CA ASP A 63 -9.03 13.05 -1.73
C ASP A 63 -7.85 12.63 -0.84
N GLU A 64 -7.55 11.33 -0.80
CA GLU A 64 -6.45 10.78 0.00
C GLU A 64 -5.38 10.12 -0.86
N ALA A 65 -4.16 10.18 -0.34
CA ALA A 65 -3.02 9.44 -0.83
C ALA A 65 -2.57 8.43 0.22
N PHE A 66 -1.77 7.46 -0.21
CA PHE A 66 -1.18 6.50 0.72
C PHE A 66 0.25 6.14 0.37
N TRP A 67 0.96 5.63 1.37
CA TRP A 67 2.30 5.07 1.27
C TRP A 67 2.31 3.63 1.77
N ILE A 68 3.31 2.88 1.32
CA ILE A 68 3.48 1.47 1.67
C ILE A 68 4.64 1.37 2.64
N GLY A 69 4.34 0.90 3.86
CA GLY A 69 5.34 0.53 4.85
C GLY A 69 5.63 -0.96 4.77
N LEU A 70 6.90 -1.33 4.74
CA LEU A 70 7.39 -2.71 4.69
C LEU A 70 8.30 -2.94 5.89
N TRP A 71 8.12 -4.03 6.61
CA TRP A 71 9.08 -4.44 7.64
C TRP A 71 9.23 -5.95 7.71
N ASP A 72 10.38 -6.38 8.20
CA ASP A 72 10.70 -7.76 8.52
C ASP A 72 10.83 -7.93 10.02
N GLU A 73 9.95 -8.73 10.61
CA GLU A 73 10.01 -9.01 12.04
C GLU A 73 11.20 -9.92 12.42
N ALA A 74 11.75 -10.69 11.47
CA ALA A 74 12.80 -11.67 11.75
C ALA A 74 14.19 -11.27 11.24
N GLY A 75 14.31 -10.16 10.49
CA GLY A 75 15.58 -9.70 9.92
C GLY A 75 16.20 -10.66 8.89
N MET A 76 15.36 -11.37 8.14
CA MET A 76 15.73 -12.22 7.03
C MET A 76 16.02 -11.41 5.75
N ALA A 77 16.72 -12.04 4.81
CA ALA A 77 16.82 -11.48 3.46
C ALA A 77 15.46 -11.61 2.75
N LEU A 78 14.80 -10.48 2.50
CA LEU A 78 13.53 -10.42 1.77
C LEU A 78 13.70 -9.71 0.43
N ARG A 79 13.03 -10.24 -0.59
CA ARG A 79 12.82 -9.54 -1.86
C ARG A 79 11.34 -9.30 -2.05
N LEU A 80 10.97 -8.06 -2.31
CA LEU A 80 9.62 -7.71 -2.71
C LEU A 80 9.66 -7.08 -4.10
N ARG A 81 8.88 -7.64 -5.02
CA ARG A 81 8.56 -6.98 -6.27
C ARG A 81 7.18 -6.33 -6.16
N LEU A 82 7.15 -5.02 -6.36
CA LEU A 82 5.93 -4.21 -6.42
C LEU A 82 5.64 -3.86 -7.88
N THR A 83 4.38 -3.93 -8.27
CA THR A 83 3.91 -3.45 -9.57
C THR A 83 2.65 -2.63 -9.38
N PRO A 84 2.76 -1.29 -9.30
CA PRO A 84 1.61 -0.41 -9.43
C PRO A 84 0.95 -0.58 -10.79
N VAL A 85 -0.35 -0.89 -10.83
CA VAL A 85 -1.11 -1.02 -12.08
C VAL A 85 -2.14 0.11 -12.17
N PRO A 86 -1.89 1.11 -13.04
CA PRO A 86 -2.85 2.14 -13.39
C PRO A 86 -4.18 1.58 -13.93
N GLY A 87 -5.23 2.40 -13.90
CA GLY A 87 -6.55 2.03 -14.44
C GLY A 87 -6.58 1.80 -15.96
N ASP A 88 -5.66 2.43 -16.69
CA ASP A 88 -5.49 2.33 -18.15
C ASP A 88 -4.52 1.21 -18.58
N GLY A 89 -3.88 0.52 -17.62
CA GLY A 89 -3.09 -0.69 -17.87
C GLY A 89 -1.61 -0.54 -17.56
N TYR A 90 -0.85 -1.57 -17.94
CA TYR A 90 0.60 -1.81 -17.72
C TYR A 90 1.28 -1.05 -16.58
N GLY A 91 1.58 -1.78 -15.51
CA GLY A 91 2.38 -1.27 -14.40
C GLY A 91 3.88 -1.31 -14.62
N VAL A 92 4.60 -0.37 -13.99
CA VAL A 92 6.06 -0.40 -13.86
C VAL A 92 6.43 -1.36 -12.73
N LYS A 93 7.50 -2.13 -12.90
CA LYS A 93 7.97 -3.11 -11.90
C LYS A 93 9.19 -2.57 -11.18
N GLU A 94 9.18 -2.64 -9.87
CA GLU A 94 10.37 -2.37 -9.05
C GLU A 94 10.60 -3.51 -8.07
N GLN A 95 11.86 -3.79 -7.79
CA GLN A 95 12.29 -4.84 -6.88
C GLN A 95 13.09 -4.22 -5.75
N PHE A 96 12.66 -4.52 -4.52
CA PHE A 96 13.26 -4.04 -3.29
C PHE A 96 13.97 -5.18 -2.59
N LEU A 97 15.18 -4.91 -2.10
CA LEU A 97 15.86 -5.73 -1.09
C LEU A 97 15.65 -5.03 0.25
N LEU A 98 14.96 -5.70 1.18
CA LEU A 98 14.59 -5.09 2.45
C LEU A 98 15.70 -5.32 3.48
N PRO A 99 16.34 -4.27 4.02
CA PRO A 99 17.35 -4.44 5.06
C PRO A 99 16.72 -4.76 6.43
N HIS A 100 15.61 -4.11 6.79
CA HIS A 100 14.76 -4.42 7.97
C HIS A 100 13.40 -3.73 7.86
N ALA A 101 13.40 -2.46 7.46
CA ALA A 101 12.20 -1.69 7.17
C ALA A 101 12.42 -0.82 5.93
N LEU A 102 11.36 -0.59 5.15
CA LEU A 102 11.36 0.28 3.99
C LEU A 102 10.03 1.01 3.88
N THR A 103 10.13 2.26 3.45
CA THR A 103 9.02 3.16 3.22
C THR A 103 8.98 3.49 1.73
N ILE A 104 7.84 3.25 1.09
CA ILE A 104 7.59 3.60 -0.31
C ILE A 104 6.51 4.68 -0.32
N PRO A 105 6.89 5.98 -0.26
CA PRO A 105 5.94 7.07 -0.13
C PRO A 105 5.16 7.36 -1.42
N GLY A 106 5.67 6.90 -2.56
CA GLY A 106 5.08 7.09 -3.86
C GLY A 106 5.90 6.40 -4.95
N TRP A 107 5.72 6.82 -6.19
CA TRP A 107 6.39 6.25 -7.36
C TRP A 107 7.05 7.33 -8.21
N ARG A 108 8.18 7.00 -8.81
CA ARG A 108 8.83 7.89 -9.77
C ARG A 108 8.35 7.57 -11.19
N ARG A 109 7.75 8.54 -11.87
CA ARG A 109 7.52 8.45 -13.32
C ARG A 109 8.81 8.79 -14.06
N GLU A 110 9.08 8.08 -15.16
CA GLU A 110 10.24 8.39 -16.00
C GLU A 110 10.19 9.86 -16.46
N GLY A 111 11.32 10.57 -16.31
CA GLY A 111 11.43 11.99 -16.64
C GLY A 111 10.95 12.96 -15.55
N GLU A 112 10.39 12.49 -14.44
CA GLU A 112 9.97 13.34 -13.33
C GLU A 112 11.03 13.41 -12.21
N ALA A 113 11.18 14.60 -11.63
CA ALA A 113 12.17 14.87 -10.59
C ALA A 113 11.76 14.31 -9.22
N GLY A 114 10.46 14.26 -8.92
CA GLY A 114 9.91 13.88 -7.62
C GLY A 114 9.25 12.50 -7.58
N LEU A 115 8.79 12.13 -6.38
CA LEU A 115 7.89 11.00 -6.18
C LEU A 115 6.43 11.48 -6.32
N LEU A 116 5.64 10.68 -7.01
CA LEU A 116 4.21 10.88 -7.13
C LEU A 116 3.49 10.01 -6.11
N PRO A 117 2.58 10.57 -5.29
CA PRO A 117 1.84 9.80 -4.29
C PRO A 117 0.95 8.75 -4.95
N PHE A 118 0.75 7.62 -4.28
CA PHE A 118 -0.24 6.64 -4.70
C PHE A 118 -1.65 7.09 -4.34
N THR A 119 -2.56 7.02 -5.31
CA THR A 119 -3.98 7.35 -5.15
C THR A 119 -4.83 6.27 -5.83
N ARG A 120 -6.12 6.19 -5.52
CA ARG A 120 -7.07 5.40 -6.35
C ARG A 120 -7.49 6.20 -7.58
N THR A 121 -7.84 7.46 -7.34
CA THR A 121 -8.16 8.47 -8.35
C THR A 121 -7.48 9.75 -7.93
N GLY A 122 -6.86 10.48 -8.85
CA GLY A 122 -6.15 11.69 -8.46
C GLY A 122 -5.73 12.55 -9.64
N PRO A 123 -5.14 13.72 -9.34
CA PRO A 123 -4.64 14.64 -10.35
C PRO A 123 -3.42 14.05 -11.08
N ALA A 124 -3.01 14.69 -12.17
CA ALA A 124 -1.83 14.30 -12.96
C ALA A 124 -0.54 14.20 -12.13
N ALA A 125 -0.44 14.98 -11.05
CA ALA A 125 0.65 14.96 -10.07
C ALA A 125 0.51 13.83 -9.02
N SER A 126 -0.08 12.69 -9.43
CA SER A 126 -0.18 11.47 -8.62
C SER A 126 -0.10 10.23 -9.52
N VAL A 127 0.05 9.05 -8.90
CA VAL A 127 -0.15 7.77 -9.59
C VAL A 127 -1.48 7.19 -9.15
N SER A 128 -2.50 7.33 -10.01
CA SER A 128 -3.78 6.66 -9.82
C SER A 128 -3.68 5.18 -10.15
N LEU A 129 -3.97 4.35 -9.16
CA LEU A 129 -3.87 2.91 -9.23
C LEU A 129 -5.25 2.27 -9.17
N ALA A 130 -5.46 1.27 -10.03
CA ALA A 130 -6.56 0.33 -9.84
C ALA A 130 -6.16 -0.81 -8.89
N ARG A 131 -4.88 -1.23 -8.95
CA ARG A 131 -4.37 -2.33 -8.13
C ARG A 131 -2.85 -2.28 -7.94
N LEU A 132 -2.38 -2.95 -6.91
CA LEU A 132 -0.98 -3.27 -6.63
C LEU A 132 -0.78 -4.78 -6.77
N LEU A 133 0.26 -5.19 -7.50
CA LEU A 133 0.73 -6.57 -7.47
C LEU A 133 1.97 -6.65 -6.57
N LEU A 134 1.91 -7.54 -5.59
CA LEU A 134 2.99 -7.84 -4.66
C LEU A 134 3.50 -9.23 -4.96
N ILE A 135 4.82 -9.40 -5.12
CA ILE A 135 5.43 -10.73 -5.22
C ILE A 135 6.60 -10.77 -4.26
N ALA A 136 6.46 -11.56 -3.20
CA ALA A 136 7.44 -11.65 -2.13
C ALA A 136 8.21 -12.97 -2.18
N GLU A 137 9.50 -12.89 -1.88
CA GLU A 137 10.41 -14.01 -1.66
C GLU A 137 11.08 -13.79 -0.30
N VAL A 138 10.84 -14.71 0.64
CA VAL A 138 11.29 -14.58 2.03
C VAL A 138 12.04 -15.85 2.41
N GLY A 139 13.34 -15.76 2.67
CA GLY A 139 14.15 -16.89 3.13
C GLY A 139 13.93 -18.19 2.33
N HIS A 140 13.33 -19.20 3.00
CA HIS A 140 13.03 -20.52 2.42
C HIS A 140 11.59 -20.69 1.93
N TYR A 141 10.75 -19.66 2.03
CA TYR A 141 9.37 -19.70 1.53
C TYR A 141 9.37 -19.66 -0.01
N ALA A 142 8.46 -20.43 -0.62
CA ALA A 142 8.24 -20.35 -2.06
C ALA A 142 7.70 -18.94 -2.42
N PRO A 143 8.15 -18.33 -3.54
CA PRO A 143 7.66 -17.03 -3.96
C PRO A 143 6.13 -16.99 -4.06
N ALA A 144 5.51 -15.96 -3.47
CA ALA A 144 4.05 -15.83 -3.45
C ALA A 144 3.59 -14.46 -3.94
N GLY A 145 2.51 -14.47 -4.73
CA GLY A 145 1.90 -13.27 -5.27
C GLY A 145 0.62 -12.87 -4.53
N ALA A 146 0.42 -11.58 -4.33
CA ALA A 146 -0.84 -10.99 -3.87
C ALA A 146 -1.27 -9.86 -4.81
N THR A 147 -2.59 -9.73 -5.02
CA THR A 147 -3.20 -8.60 -5.72
C THR A 147 -4.01 -7.79 -4.71
N VAL A 148 -3.70 -6.51 -4.59
CA VAL A 148 -4.43 -5.55 -3.76
C VAL A 148 -5.18 -4.59 -4.68
N GLU A 149 -6.50 -4.66 -4.69
CA GLU A 149 -7.36 -3.79 -5.46
C GLU A 149 -7.73 -2.56 -4.64
N LEU A 150 -7.64 -1.38 -5.25
CA LEU A 150 -7.99 -0.12 -4.60
C LEU A 150 -9.46 0.18 -4.89
N VAL A 151 -10.25 0.38 -3.85
CA VAL A 151 -11.69 0.62 -3.93
C VAL A 151 -12.08 1.83 -3.09
N ASP A 152 -13.23 2.43 -3.35
CA ASP A 152 -13.76 3.46 -2.45
C ASP A 152 -14.30 2.84 -1.14
N TYR A 153 -14.57 3.69 -0.15
CA TYR A 153 -15.00 3.28 1.18
C TYR A 153 -16.34 2.51 1.18
N PRO A 154 -17.39 2.97 0.46
CA PRO A 154 -18.64 2.19 0.33
C PRO A 154 -18.43 0.80 -0.28
N THR A 155 -17.59 0.71 -1.32
CA THR A 155 -17.27 -0.55 -2.00
C THR A 155 -16.49 -1.48 -1.07
N TYR A 156 -15.51 -0.96 -0.32
CA TYR A 156 -14.78 -1.74 0.68
C TYR A 156 -15.72 -2.35 1.73
N ALA A 157 -16.60 -1.54 2.31
CA ALA A 157 -17.52 -2.02 3.34
C ALA A 157 -18.47 -3.10 2.80
N THR A 158 -18.93 -2.92 1.56
CA THR A 158 -19.80 -3.88 0.87
C THR A 158 -19.09 -5.21 0.59
N LEU A 159 -17.84 -5.16 0.09
CA LEU A 159 -17.09 -6.35 -0.31
C LEU A 159 -16.52 -7.12 0.89
N SER A 160 -16.02 -6.40 1.90
CA SER A 160 -15.32 -7.00 3.05
C SER A 160 -16.25 -7.35 4.21
N GLY A 161 -17.43 -6.74 4.29
CA GLY A 161 -18.30 -6.80 5.47
C GLY A 161 -17.73 -6.08 6.71
N GLN A 162 -16.59 -5.38 6.57
CA GLN A 162 -15.96 -4.59 7.63
C GLN A 162 -16.44 -3.14 7.56
N PRO A 163 -16.42 -2.37 8.66
CA PRO A 163 -16.71 -0.95 8.60
C PRO A 163 -15.69 -0.24 7.70
N ALA A 164 -16.17 0.74 6.92
CA ALA A 164 -15.27 1.64 6.22
C ALA A 164 -14.45 2.46 7.23
N PRO A 165 -13.23 2.89 6.86
CA PRO A 165 -12.49 3.86 7.67
C PRO A 165 -13.28 5.17 7.82
N ASP A 166 -13.05 5.88 8.92
CA ASP A 166 -13.51 7.26 9.04
C ASP A 166 -12.87 8.11 7.95
N LYS A 167 -13.57 9.15 7.48
CA LYS A 167 -12.99 10.09 6.52
C LYS A 167 -11.69 10.68 7.05
N LEU A 168 -10.76 10.94 6.14
CA LEU A 168 -9.50 11.58 6.46
C LEU A 168 -9.77 12.94 7.10
N ASP A 169 -9.24 13.16 8.31
CA ASP A 169 -9.26 14.44 9.00
C ASP A 169 -7.83 14.98 9.05
N PRO A 170 -7.51 16.04 8.26
CA PRO A 170 -6.17 16.64 8.25
C PRO A 170 -5.72 17.20 9.61
N GLU A 171 -6.68 17.55 10.47
CA GLU A 171 -6.43 18.10 11.81
C GLU A 171 -6.41 17.01 12.87
N ALA A 172 -6.73 15.75 12.51
CA ALA A 172 -6.69 14.66 13.46
C ALA A 172 -5.26 14.51 13.96
N GLY A 173 -5.12 14.73 15.27
CA GLY A 173 -3.86 14.65 16.00
C GLY A 173 -3.28 13.23 16.12
N TYR A 174 -3.57 12.34 15.16
CA TYR A 174 -2.73 11.17 14.91
C TYR A 174 -1.36 11.70 14.50
N LYS A 175 -0.52 11.98 15.50
CA LYS A 175 0.86 12.47 15.38
C LYS A 175 1.78 11.40 14.79
N GLY A 176 1.36 10.74 13.70
CA GLY A 176 1.94 9.51 13.22
C GLY A 176 1.96 8.48 14.35
N TYR A 177 0.97 7.60 14.42
CA TYR A 177 1.39 6.24 14.74
C TYR A 177 2.26 5.81 13.56
N LEU A 178 3.54 6.15 13.63
CA LEU A 178 4.58 5.34 13.02
C LEU A 178 4.28 3.96 13.59
N LEU A 179 3.66 3.12 12.78
CA LEU A 179 3.75 1.70 13.07
C LEU A 179 5.26 1.43 13.19
N PRO A 180 5.70 0.84 14.31
CA PRO A 180 7.12 0.62 14.58
C PRO A 180 7.80 -0.15 13.45
#